data_AF-A0A6I9PHG4-F1
#
_entry.id   AF-A0A6I9PHG4-F1
#
_cell.length_a   1.000
_cell.length_b   1.000
_cell.length_c   1.000
_cell.angle_alpha   90.00
_cell.angle_beta   90.00
_cell.angle_gamma   90.00
#
_symmetry.space_group_name_H-M   'P 1'
#
loop_
_entity.id
_entity.type
_entity.pdbx_description
1 polymer ?
#
loop_
_entity_poly.entity_id
_entity_poly.type
_entity_poly.pdbx_seq_one_letter_code
_entity_poly.pdbx_strand_id
1 'polypeptide(L)' 'MALPFLPGNSRNRQLGKDRFHKSQHFDYSNGVPLLVGTEKPGIGGELLLGQEIKPKFSVYPKGEGSDLPAWVAFDKQ' A
#
# COMPACT_ATOMS: atom_id res chain seq x y z
N MET A 1 13.94 -27.37 6.34
CA MET A 1 13.44 -28.15 5.19
C MET A 1 12.25 -27.41 4.60
N ALA A 2 12.32 -26.98 3.34
CA ALA A 2 11.19 -26.36 2.66
C ALA A 2 10.40 -27.44 1.88
N LEU A 3 9.08 -27.34 1.84
CA LEU A 3 8.24 -28.24 1.07
C LEU A 3 8.35 -27.91 -0.43
N PRO A 4 8.38 -28.91 -1.33
CA PRO A 4 8.39 -28.66 -2.77
C PRO A 4 7.03 -28.15 -3.25
N PHE A 5 7.01 -27.30 -4.28
CA PHE A 5 5.79 -26.72 -4.88
C PHE A 5 5.03 -27.71 -5.79
N LEU A 6 4.72 -28.90 -5.27
CA LEU A 6 3.86 -29.88 -5.93
C LEU A 6 2.38 -29.57 -5.66
N PRO A 7 1.45 -29.98 -6.55
CA PRO A 7 0.03 -29.95 -6.25
C PRO A 7 -0.25 -30.65 -4.91
N GLY A 8 -1.01 -30.00 -4.03
CA GLY A 8 -1.31 -30.50 -2.68
C GLY A 8 -0.36 -30.02 -1.56
N ASN A 9 0.85 -29.56 -1.89
CA ASN A 9 1.81 -29.02 -0.91
C ASN A 9 1.73 -27.49 -0.74
N SER A 10 0.69 -26.86 -1.28
CA SER A 10 0.46 -25.41 -1.20
C SER A 10 -0.71 -25.08 -0.29
N ARG A 11 -0.48 -24.17 0.66
CA ARG A 11 -1.56 -23.62 1.49
C ARG A 11 -2.24 -22.48 0.74
N ASN A 12 -3.54 -22.59 0.49
CA ASN A 12 -4.33 -21.50 -0.08
C ASN A 12 -4.49 -20.37 0.97
N ARG A 13 -3.81 -19.24 0.76
CA ARG A 13 -3.90 -18.04 1.62
C ARG A 13 -5.15 -17.18 1.36
N GLN A 14 -5.96 -17.53 0.36
CA GLN A 14 -7.15 -16.78 -0.03
C GLN A 14 -8.44 -17.35 0.55
N LEU A 15 -8.37 -18.46 1.30
CA LEU A 15 -9.54 -19.02 1.98
C LEU A 15 -10.09 -17.99 3.00
N GLY A 16 -11.40 -17.71 2.92
CA GLY A 16 -12.07 -16.73 3.78
C GLY A 16 -11.87 -15.28 3.39
N LYS A 17 -11.30 -14.99 2.21
CA LYS A 17 -11.27 -13.62 1.68
C LYS A 17 -12.59 -13.28 1.01
N ASP A 18 -13.06 -12.06 1.23
CA ASP A 18 -14.30 -11.54 0.66
C ASP A 18 -14.07 -10.50 -0.45
N ARG A 19 -12.84 -10.00 -0.59
CA ARG A 19 -12.49 -8.93 -1.54
C ARG A 19 -11.47 -9.42 -2.56
N PHE A 20 -11.88 -9.42 -3.84
CA PHE A 20 -11.04 -9.81 -4.98
C PHE A 20 -11.00 -8.74 -6.08
N HIS A 21 -11.25 -7.49 -5.71
CA HIS A 21 -11.15 -6.36 -6.64
C HIS A 21 -9.75 -6.33 -7.27
N LYS A 22 -9.71 -6.14 -8.59
CA LYS A 22 -8.45 -6.09 -9.34
C LYS A 22 -7.64 -4.86 -8.94
N SER A 23 -6.33 -5.03 -8.83
CA SER A 23 -5.38 -3.94 -8.66
C SER A 23 -5.17 -3.19 -9.97
N GLN A 24 -5.16 -1.86 -9.95
CA GLN A 24 -4.90 -1.00 -11.12
C GLN A 24 -3.40 -0.75 -11.32
N HIS A 25 -2.57 -1.80 -11.31
CA HIS A 25 -1.11 -1.63 -11.42
C HIS A 25 -0.65 -1.19 -12.82
N PHE A 26 -1.45 -1.46 -13.85
CA PHE A 26 -1.20 -1.03 -15.21
C PHE A 26 -2.20 0.05 -15.59
N ASP A 27 -1.70 1.10 -16.22
CA ASP A 27 -2.52 2.24 -16.62
C ASP A 27 -1.90 2.96 -17.81
N TYR A 28 -2.66 3.87 -18.41
CA TYR A 28 -2.16 4.72 -19.49
C TYR A 28 -1.74 6.08 -18.94
N SER A 29 -0.52 6.50 -19.23
CA SER A 29 -0.05 7.88 -19.03
C SER A 29 0.25 8.49 -20.39
N ASN A 30 -0.45 9.57 -20.75
CA ASN A 30 -0.32 10.21 -22.06
C ASN A 30 -0.47 9.22 -23.24
N GLY A 31 -1.39 8.26 -23.13
CA GLY A 31 -1.62 7.23 -24.15
C GLY A 31 -0.58 6.10 -24.18
N VAL A 32 0.45 6.13 -23.33
CA VAL A 32 1.46 5.07 -23.22
C VAL A 32 1.07 4.10 -22.09
N PRO A 33 1.00 2.79 -22.33
CA PRO A 33 0.75 1.81 -21.27
C PRO A 33 1.99 1.68 -20.38
N LEU A 34 1.80 1.84 -19.07
CA LEU A 34 2.87 1.84 -18.07
C LEU A 34 2.51 0.98 -16.85
N LEU A 35 3.54 0.46 -16.20
CA LEU A 35 3.44 -0.08 -14.84
C LEU A 35 3.48 1.11 -13.85
N VAL A 36 2.32 1.46 -13.29
CA VAL A 36 2.13 2.55 -12.31
C VAL A 36 1.79 2.02 -10.92
N GLY A 37 2.04 0.73 -10.72
CA GLY A 37 1.51 -0.05 -9.61
C GLY A 37 2.34 -0.05 -8.34
N THR A 38 3.51 0.56 -8.32
CA THR A 38 4.46 0.49 -7.17
C THR A 38 3.81 0.94 -5.86
N GLU A 39 3.00 1.99 -5.91
CA GLU A 39 2.32 2.56 -4.73
C GLU A 39 0.87 2.07 -4.58
N LYS A 40 0.33 1.36 -5.58
CA LYS A 40 -1.06 0.88 -5.55
C LYS A 40 -1.13 -0.47 -4.86
N PRO A 41 -2.09 -0.72 -3.96
CA PRO A 41 -2.23 -2.04 -3.34
C PRO A 41 -2.60 -3.12 -4.37
N GLY A 42 -2.29 -4.36 -4.03
CA GLY A 42 -2.64 -5.55 -4.80
C GLY A 42 -4.13 -5.90 -4.74
N ILE A 43 -4.44 -7.14 -5.14
CA ILE A 43 -5.82 -7.65 -5.21
C ILE A 43 -6.51 -7.52 -3.85
N GLY A 44 -7.75 -7.04 -3.87
CA GLY A 44 -8.54 -6.84 -2.65
C GLY A 44 -8.09 -5.66 -1.78
N GLY A 45 -7.10 -4.88 -2.22
CA GLY A 45 -6.51 -3.78 -1.45
C GLY A 45 -5.39 -4.21 -0.51
N GLU A 46 -4.94 -5.46 -0.60
CA GLU A 46 -3.83 -5.97 0.21
C GLU A 46 -2.46 -5.53 -0.33
N LEU A 47 -1.52 -5.29 0.57
CA LEU A 47 -0.15 -4.94 0.19
C LEU A 47 0.62 -6.14 -0.33
N LEU A 48 1.42 -5.89 -1.36
CA LEU A 48 2.38 -6.88 -1.83
C LEU A 48 3.54 -6.98 -0.84
N LEU A 49 4.16 -8.15 -0.79
CA LEU A 49 5.37 -8.37 0.02
C LEU A 49 6.47 -7.39 -0.42
N GLY A 50 7.00 -6.62 0.53
CA GLY A 50 8.04 -5.62 0.28
C GLY A 50 7.53 -4.32 -0.34
N GLN A 51 6.21 -4.13 -0.44
CA GLN A 51 5.65 -2.88 -0.95
C GLN A 51 5.70 -1.77 0.10
N GLU A 52 6.40 -0.68 -0.22
CA GLU A 52 6.37 0.56 0.55
C GLU A 52 5.22 1.45 0.07
N ILE A 53 4.27 1.75 0.96
CA ILE A 53 3.22 2.72 0.67
C ILE A 53 3.73 4.11 1.07
N LYS A 54 3.71 5.05 0.12
CA LYS A 54 3.86 6.46 0.48
C LYS A 54 2.62 6.94 1.24
N PRO A 55 2.77 7.60 2.40
CA PRO A 55 1.64 8.14 3.11
C PRO A 55 0.86 9.11 2.19
N LYS A 56 -0.47 8.96 2.15
CA LYS A 56 -1.35 9.81 1.33
C LYS A 56 -1.29 11.30 1.70
N PHE A 57 -0.87 11.60 2.93
CA PHE A 57 -0.76 12.94 3.45
C PHE A 57 0.67 13.16 3.94
N SER A 58 1.16 14.40 3.80
CA SER A 58 2.38 14.82 4.48
C SER A 58 2.19 14.65 5.98
N VAL A 59 3.07 13.87 6.61
CA VAL A 59 3.11 13.74 8.06
C VAL A 59 4.05 14.82 8.60
N TYR A 60 3.64 15.55 9.63
CA TYR A 60 4.54 16.46 10.31
C TYR A 60 5.69 15.65 10.94
N PRO A 61 6.96 16.10 10.79
CA PRO A 61 8.09 15.38 11.35
C PRO A 61 7.94 15.25 12.86
N LYS A 62 8.06 14.02 13.37
CA LYS A 62 8.17 13.76 14.81
C LYS A 62 9.64 13.96 15.20
N GLY A 63 10.03 15.20 15.50
CA GLY A 63 11.43 15.58 15.75
C GLY A 63 11.66 17.09 15.67
N GLU A 64 12.92 17.52 15.89
CA GLU A 64 13.39 18.92 16.09
C GLU A 64 12.42 20.02 15.61
N GLY A 65 11.68 20.58 16.57
CA GLY A 65 10.61 21.55 16.34
C GLY A 65 9.41 21.28 17.24
N SER A 66 8.33 22.05 17.09
CA SER A 66 7.07 21.77 17.79
C SER A 66 6.33 20.60 17.11
N ASP A 67 5.81 19.68 17.90
CA ASP A 67 5.07 18.47 17.44
C ASP A 67 3.86 18.79 16.53
N LEU A 68 3.39 20.04 16.57
CA LEU A 68 2.27 20.55 15.79
C LEU A 68 2.66 21.90 15.17
N PRO A 69 2.14 22.24 13.98
CA PRO A 69 2.27 23.59 13.43
C PRO A 69 1.69 24.64 14.37
N ALA A 70 2.29 25.84 14.41
CA ALA A 70 1.84 26.93 15.29
C ALA A 70 0.37 27.31 15.07
N TRP A 71 -0.12 27.32 13.82
CA TRP A 71 -1.52 27.61 13.52
C TRP A 71 -2.50 26.56 14.07
N VAL A 72 -2.05 25.32 14.30
CA VAL A 72 -2.83 24.28 14.98
C VAL A 72 -2.73 24.43 16.50
N ALA A 73 -1.53 24.69 17.01
CA ALA A 73 -1.28 24.80 18.45
C ALA A 73 -1.97 26.02 19.10
N PHE A 74 -2.18 27.09 18.33
CA PHE A 74 -2.71 28.37 18.81
C PHE A 74 -4.05 28.76 18.17
N ASP A 75 -4.76 27.83 17.53
CA ASP A 75 -6.05 28.08 16.83
C ASP A 75 -7.14 28.71 17.71
N LYS A 76 -7.01 28.60 19.05
CA LYS A 76 -8.03 29.03 20.02
C LYS A 76 -7.48 29.83 21.21
N GLN A 77 -6.29 30.41 21.08
CA GLN A 77 -5.77 31.37 22.06
C GLN A 77 -6.21 32.80 21.75
#